data_AF-A0A2G9PQK1-F1
#
_entry.id   AF-A0A2G9PQK1-F1
#
_cell.length_a   1.000
_cell.length_b   1.000
_cell.length_c   1.000
_cell.angle_alpha   90.00
_cell.angle_beta   90.00
_cell.angle_gamma   90.00
#
_symmetry.space_group_name_H-M   'P 1'
#
loop_
_entity.id
_entity.type
_entity.pdbx_description
1 polymer ?
#
loop_
_entity_poly.entity_id
_entity_poly.type
_entity_poly.pdbx_seq_one_letter_code
_entity_poly.pdbx_strand_id
1 'polypeptide(L)' 'MVDVDQAIIARLKSHGVNFEVLVDCRNAILVREGNVVSPQDLMATQEIFSDAKKGLRVSDDELQQAFA' A
#
# COMPACT_ATOMS: atom_id res chain seq x y z
N MET A 1 -0.16 -3.19 15.31
CA MET A 1 -0.59 -4.15 14.27
C MET A 1 -1.91 -3.66 13.73
N VAL A 2 -1.95 -3.30 12.45
CA VAL A 2 -3.14 -2.75 11.78
C VAL A 2 -4.11 -3.90 11.48
N ASP A 3 -5.39 -3.68 11.77
CA ASP A 3 -6.45 -4.63 11.41
C ASP A 3 -6.79 -4.51 9.92
N VAL A 4 -6.76 -5.64 9.21
CA VAL A 4 -7.07 -5.71 7.77
C VAL A 4 -8.51 -5.26 7.51
N ASP A 5 -9.45 -5.55 8.41
CA ASP A 5 -10.86 -5.16 8.25
C ASP A 5 -11.09 -3.65 8.38
N GLN A 6 -10.16 -2.94 9.05
CA GLN A 6 -10.18 -1.48 9.20
C GLN A 6 -9.23 -0.77 8.24
N ALA A 7 -8.38 -1.52 7.52
CA ALA A 7 -7.43 -0.96 6.59
C ALA A 7 -8.12 -0.41 5.33
N ILE A 8 -7.59 0.70 4.83
CA ILE A 8 -8.05 1.30 3.58
C ILE A 8 -7.02 1.06 2.47
N ILE A 9 -7.47 1.14 1.23
CA ILE A 9 -6.60 1.02 0.05
C ILE A 9 -5.97 2.38 -0.25
N ALA A 10 -4.66 2.49 -0.10
CA ALA A 10 -3.89 3.54 -0.76
C ALA A 10 -3.47 3.03 -2.14
N ARG A 11 -3.73 3.81 -3.19
CA ARG A 11 -3.50 3.43 -4.58
C ARG A 11 -2.62 4.44 -5.30
N LEU A 12 -1.65 3.93 -6.05
CA LEU A 12 -0.89 4.67 -7.06
C LEU A 12 -1.06 3.97 -8.41
N LYS A 13 -1.27 4.74 -9.48
CA LYS A 13 -1.29 4.20 -10.86
C LYS A 13 -0.07 4.71 -11.61
N SER A 14 0.74 3.79 -12.12
CA SER A 14 2.00 4.10 -12.82
C SER A 14 2.28 3.02 -13.86
N HIS A 15 2.91 3.36 -14.99
CA HIS A 15 3.26 2.40 -16.05
C HIS A 15 2.10 1.49 -16.53
N GLY A 16 0.86 1.97 -16.44
CA GLY A 16 -0.33 1.18 -16.80
C GLY A 16 -0.82 0.20 -15.73
N VAL A 17 -0.10 0.07 -14.62
CA VAL A 17 -0.38 -0.85 -13.51
C VAL A 17 -0.92 -0.07 -12.29
N ASN A 18 -1.82 -0.70 -11.54
CA ASN A 18 -2.23 -0.19 -10.22
C ASN A 18 -1.33 -0.81 -9.15
N PHE A 19 -0.92 -0.01 -8.18
CA PHE A 19 -0.18 -0.44 -7.00
C PHE A 19 -1.00 -0.05 -5.79
N GLU A 20 -1.45 -1.06 -5.06
CA GLU A 20 -2.36 -0.94 -3.93
C GLU A 20 -1.70 -1.52 -2.68
N VAL A 21 -1.79 -0.78 -1.58
CA VAL A 21 -1.36 -1.23 -0.25
C VAL A 21 -2.48 -1.01 0.74
N LEU A 22 -2.58 -1.90 1.72
CA LEU A 22 -3.54 -1.80 2.82
C LEU A 22 -2.91 -1.02 3.96
N VAL A 23 -3.47 0.14 4.28
CA VAL A 23 -2.92 1.06 5.28
C VAL A 23 -3.95 1.42 6.35
N ASP A 24 -3.48 1.70 7.56
CA ASP A 24 -4.28 2.39 8.56
C ASP A 24 -4.55 3.83 8.10
N CYS A 25 -5.83 4.23 8.07
CA CYS A 25 -6.25 5.53 7.56
C CYS A 25 -5.64 6.71 8.34
N ARG A 26 -5.54 6.59 9.67
CA ARG A 26 -5.05 7.68 10.54
C ARG A 26 -3.55 7.87 10.36
N ASN A 27 -2.81 6.76 10.39
CA ASN A 27 -1.36 6.77 10.18
C ASN A 27 -0.99 7.21 8.77
N ALA A 28 -1.77 6.85 7.76
CA ALA A 28 -1.57 7.33 6.39
C ALA A 28 -1.72 8.86 6.28
N ILE A 29 -2.67 9.47 7.00
CA ILE A 29 -2.82 10.93 7.05
C ILE A 29 -1.58 11.57 7.71
N LEU A 30 -1.13 11.04 8.85
CA LEU A 30 0.07 11.54 9.53
C LEU A 30 1.31 11.53 8.62
N VAL A 31 1.51 10.46 7.85
CA VAL A 31 2.60 10.36 6.88
C VAL A 31 2.46 11.43 5.78
N ARG A 32 1.24 11.67 5.29
CA ARG A 32 0.98 12.74 4.29
C ARG A 32 1.24 14.14 4.83
N GLU A 33 1.11 14.34 6.14
CA GLU A 33 1.44 15.60 6.83
C GLU A 33 2.95 15.75 7.12
N GLY A 34 3.77 14.75 6.77
CA GLY A 34 5.22 14.77 6.96
C GLY A 34 5.70 14.16 8.27
N ASN A 35 4.82 13.52 9.05
CA ASN A 35 5.22 12.80 10.25
C ASN A 35 5.89 11.47 9.88
N VAL A 36 6.79 11.01 10.75
CA VAL A 36 7.42 9.70 10.62
C VAL A 36 6.57 8.66 11.35
N VAL A 37 6.05 7.69 10.60
CA VAL A 37 5.33 6.53 11.13
C VAL A 37 6.05 5.26 10.68
N SER A 38 6.13 4.26 11.56
CA SER A 38 6.79 3.00 11.21
C SER A 38 5.98 2.25 10.13
N PRO A 39 6.63 1.53 9.20
CA PRO A 39 5.92 0.70 8.22
C PRO A 39 4.98 -0.33 8.86
N GLN A 40 5.34 -0.85 10.05
CA GLN A 40 4.55 -1.84 10.80
C GLN A 40 3.28 -1.26 11.42
N ASP A 41 3.29 0.03 11.73
CA ASP A 41 2.11 0.75 12.24
C ASP A 41 1.28 1.34 11.09
N LEU A 42 1.88 1.56 9.93
CA LEU A 42 1.21 2.10 8.75
C LEU A 42 0.47 1.01 7.95
N MET A 43 1.12 -0.13 7.69
CA MET A 43 0.62 -1.13 6.74
C MET A 43 0.05 -2.36 7.45
N ALA A 44 -1.09 -2.84 6.95
CA ALA A 44 -1.71 -4.09 7.44
C ALA A 44 -1.00 -5.34 6.91
N THR A 45 -0.34 -5.23 5.75
CA THR A 45 0.44 -6.31 5.13
C THR A 45 1.71 -5.74 4.51
N GLN A 46 2.71 -6.60 4.24
CA GLN A 46 3.93 -6.24 3.50
C GLN A 46 3.80 -6.49 1.98
N GLU A 47 2.58 -6.65 1.49
CA GLU A 47 2.29 -7.05 0.12
C GLU A 47 1.78 -5.87 -0.69
N ILE A 48 2.14 -5.83 -1.98
CA ILE A 48 1.65 -4.82 -2.93
C ILE A 48 0.74 -5.52 -3.93
N PHE A 49 -0.46 -4.97 -4.09
CA PHE A 49 -1.54 -5.56 -4.88
C PHE A 49 -1.80 -4.76 -6.16
N SER A 50 -2.17 -5.45 -7.24
CA SER A 50 -2.76 -4.83 -8.43
C SER A 50 -4.27 -4.62 -8.26
N ASP A 51 -4.89 -5.45 -7.41
CA ASP A 51 -6.27 -5.32 -6.94
C ASP A 51 -6.38 -5.99 -5.55
N ALA A 52 -6.29 -5.19 -4.49
CA ALA A 52 -6.27 -5.68 -3.11
C ALA A 52 -7.60 -6.35 -2.72
N LYS A 53 -8.72 -5.91 -3.30
CA LYS A 53 -10.04 -6.51 -3.03
C LYS A 53 -10.16 -7.93 -3.56
N LYS A 54 -9.41 -8.24 -4.62
CA LYS A 54 -9.34 -9.59 -5.19
C LYS A 54 -8.12 -10.38 -4.69
N GLY A 55 -7.26 -9.78 -3.88
CA GLY A 55 -6.00 -10.38 -3.44
C GLY A 55 -4.99 -10.58 -4.58
N LEU A 56 -5.09 -9.84 -5.68
CA LEU A 56 -4.17 -9.97 -6.82
C LEU A 56 -2.90 -9.17 -6.54
N ARG A 57 -1.75 -9.86 -6.55
CA ARG A 57 -0.44 -9.25 -6.30
C ARG A 57 0.14 -8.63 -7.58
N VAL A 58 0.99 -7.64 -7.41
CA VAL A 58 1.84 -7.12 -8.49
C VAL A 58 3.03 -8.06 -8.69
N SER A 59 3.50 -8.22 -9.92
CA SER A 59 4.72 -8.98 -10.19
C SER A 59 5.99 -8.18 -9.84
N ASP A 60 7.08 -8.89 -9.54
CA ASP A 60 8.37 -8.26 -9.24
C ASP A 60 8.89 -7.42 -10.42
N ASP A 61 8.66 -7.88 -11.66
CA ASP A 61 9.04 -7.16 -12.88
C ASP A 61 8.30 -5.81 -12.99
N GLU A 62 6.99 -5.77 -12.69
CA GLU A 62 6.20 -4.53 -12.70
C GLU A 62 6.63 -3.58 -11.58
N LEU A 63 6.97 -4.11 -10.40
CA LEU A 63 7.50 -3.30 -9.29
C LEU A 63 8.85 -2.68 -9.67
N GLN A 64 9.76 -3.49 -10.23
CA GLN A 64 11.07 -3.03 -10.63
C GLN A 64 10.98 -1.98 -11.75
N GLN A 65 10.10 -2.17 -12.74
CA GLN A 65 9.90 -1.19 -13.81
C GLN A 65 9.33 0.14 -13.29
N ALA A 66 8.50 0.12 -12.24
CA ALA A 66 7.83 1.33 -11.75
C ALA A 66 8.56 2.07 -10.64
N PHE A 67 9.37 1.39 -9.82
CA PHE A 67 9.96 1.94 -8.60
C PHE A 67 11.48 1.79 -8.48
N ALA A 68 12.18 1.10 -9.39
CA ALA A 68 13.65 1.05 -9.42
C ALA A 68 14.25 2.23 -10.18
#